data_AF-A0AAU0PVD0-F1
#
_entry.id   AF-A0AAU0PVD0-F1
#
_cell.length_a   1.000
_cell.length_b   1.000
_cell.length_c   1.000
_cell.angle_alpha   90.00
_cell.angle_beta   90.00
_cell.angle_gamma   90.00
#
_symmetry.space_group_name_H-M   'P 1'
#
loop_
_entity.id
_entity.type
_entity.pdbx_description
1 polymer ?
#
loop_
_entity_poly.entity_id
_entity_poly.type
_entity_poly.pdbx_seq_one_letter_code
_entity_poly.pdbx_strand_id
1 'polypeptide(L)'
;MTYPRTSVRQMINNAGGRLRAAGVDSPRVDAELLMAHALTVKGAPGAEPVTRSSLFFRRQDDVDPDTAEFFEACISRREQREPLQHIMGTVRFAGIDLLIGPGAFIPRPETELIVEWAGKQLRRALDNRSEKSGSSKPVPADYTIVDLCTGPGTLALGVAHAAGNALLSLHRDFREQAAVNPQVGSVGKLPRIRIVGVDTSDVALDYARRNVETFMQNWRAEALDVGLSEDDADQLSVSLCAGDVTDPTIVKSIRDLCGRDTRDRDKRDGDYPEPTHELKVDMVVSNPPYVPENTAISPEVAADPHDAVFAGADGMSVIVPMMAVVEDLSSPGTVVAVEHDELNGPVTSQCLNNHGFTDVEIHKDLAGRDRFVTGIRAAHTRKA
;
A
#
# COMPACT_ATOMS: atom_id res chain seq x y z
N MET A 1 3.90 -4.87 50.91
CA MET A 1 3.27 -3.60 50.50
C MET A 1 2.58 -3.84 49.17
N THR A 2 1.26 -3.86 49.15
CA THR A 2 0.47 -3.98 47.92
C THR A 2 0.46 -2.62 47.25
N TYR A 3 1.10 -2.50 46.09
CA TYR A 3 0.94 -1.31 45.24
C TYR A 3 -0.55 -1.10 44.95
N PRO A 4 -1.07 0.14 45.00
CA PRO A 4 -2.45 0.39 44.58
C PRO A 4 -2.59 -0.07 43.13
N ARG A 5 -3.43 -1.09 42.92
CA ARG A 5 -3.70 -1.64 41.60
C ARG A 5 -4.44 -0.59 40.78
N THR A 6 -3.81 -0.14 39.69
CA THR A 6 -4.42 0.82 38.78
C THR A 6 -5.08 0.05 37.65
N SER A 7 -6.37 0.27 37.46
CA SER A 7 -7.11 -0.38 36.38
C SER A 7 -6.73 0.18 35.02
N VAL A 8 -6.87 -0.64 33.96
CA VAL A 8 -6.75 -0.22 32.56
C VAL A 8 -7.51 1.09 32.30
N ARG A 9 -8.77 1.18 32.76
CA ARG A 9 -9.60 2.38 32.60
C ARG A 9 -8.98 3.62 33.24
N GLN A 10 -8.42 3.51 34.45
CA GLN A 10 -7.82 4.64 35.15
C GLN A 10 -6.57 5.15 34.42
N MET A 11 -5.70 4.25 33.96
CA MET A 11 -4.50 4.63 33.20
C MET A 11 -4.86 5.34 31.89
N ILE A 12 -5.79 4.79 31.10
CA ILE A 12 -6.22 5.42 29.85
C ILE A 12 -6.89 6.77 30.11
N ASN A 13 -7.65 6.93 31.20
CA ASN A 13 -8.26 8.22 31.57
C ASN A 13 -7.20 9.28 31.89
N ASN A 14 -6.18 8.93 32.69
CA ASN A 14 -5.08 9.83 33.03
C ASN A 14 -4.29 10.22 31.77
N ALA A 15 -3.85 9.22 31.00
CA ALA A 15 -3.15 9.42 29.73
C ALA A 15 -3.95 10.31 28.76
N GLY A 16 -5.26 10.10 28.62
CA GLY A 16 -6.10 10.95 27.78
C GLY A 16 -6.14 12.42 28.22
N GLY A 17 -6.02 12.71 29.52
CA GLY A 17 -5.89 14.08 30.03
C GLY A 17 -4.54 14.71 29.68
N ARG A 18 -3.46 13.93 29.85
CA ARG A 18 -2.08 14.31 29.49
C ARG A 18 -1.91 14.60 28.00
N LEU A 19 -2.35 13.68 27.15
CA LEU A 19 -2.28 13.84 25.69
C LEU A 19 -3.11 15.03 25.20
N ARG A 20 -4.26 15.30 25.83
CA ARG A 20 -5.04 16.50 25.54
C ARG A 20 -4.27 17.78 25.89
N ALA A 21 -3.60 17.81 27.04
CA ALA A 21 -2.78 18.96 27.44
C ALA A 21 -1.57 19.18 26.50
N ALA A 22 -1.03 18.10 25.91
CA ALA A 22 -0.01 18.14 24.86
C ALA A 22 -0.54 18.53 23.47
N GLY A 23 -1.87 18.74 23.33
CA GLY A 23 -2.50 19.16 22.08
C GLY A 23 -2.68 18.04 21.05
N VAL A 24 -2.56 16.77 21.44
CA VAL A 24 -2.86 15.64 20.54
C VAL A 24 -4.33 15.68 20.12
N ASP A 25 -4.61 15.50 18.84
CA ASP A 25 -5.96 15.66 18.26
C ASP A 25 -6.95 14.60 18.76
N SER A 26 -6.49 13.36 18.90
CA SER A 26 -7.30 12.18 19.27
C SER A 26 -6.87 11.58 20.63
N PRO A 27 -6.77 12.36 21.71
CA PRO A 27 -6.00 11.98 22.90
C PRO A 27 -6.53 10.72 23.60
N ARG A 28 -7.86 10.52 23.58
CA ARG A 28 -8.46 9.32 24.14
C ARG A 28 -8.21 8.08 23.28
N VAL A 29 -8.27 8.23 21.95
CA VAL A 29 -8.06 7.12 21.02
C VAL A 29 -6.61 6.68 21.06
N ASP A 30 -5.66 7.63 21.07
CA ASP A 30 -4.23 7.37 21.19
C ASP A 30 -3.92 6.63 22.51
N ALA A 31 -4.48 7.07 23.64
CA ALA A 31 -4.31 6.38 24.92
C ALA A 31 -4.88 4.94 24.90
N GLU A 32 -6.00 4.70 24.23
CA GLU A 32 -6.57 3.36 24.07
C GLU A 32 -5.68 2.50 23.17
N LEU A 33 -5.19 3.02 22.06
CA LEU A 33 -4.31 2.29 21.14
C LEU A 33 -2.96 1.95 21.79
N LEU A 34 -2.37 2.88 22.54
CA LEU A 34 -1.12 2.66 23.27
C LEU A 34 -1.28 1.65 24.42
N MET A 35 -2.45 1.62 25.09
CA MET A 35 -2.72 0.59 26.11
C MET A 35 -2.92 -0.79 25.47
N ALA A 36 -3.63 -0.86 24.35
CA ALA A 36 -3.78 -2.10 23.58
C ALA A 36 -2.42 -2.62 23.10
N HIS A 37 -1.56 -1.72 22.62
CA HIS A 37 -0.19 -2.02 22.23
C HIS A 37 0.64 -2.52 23.43
N ALA A 38 0.60 -1.83 24.57
CA ALA A 38 1.32 -2.23 25.79
C ALA A 38 0.93 -3.64 26.25
N LEU A 39 -0.38 -3.93 26.32
CA LEU A 39 -0.89 -5.25 26.70
C LEU A 39 -0.55 -6.34 25.68
N THR A 40 -0.38 -5.98 24.40
CA THR A 40 0.06 -6.92 23.36
C THR A 40 1.54 -7.23 23.51
N VAL A 41 2.39 -6.20 23.64
CA VAL A 41 3.85 -6.34 23.74
C VAL A 41 4.28 -7.02 25.05
N LYS A 42 3.58 -6.71 26.14
CA LYS A 42 3.87 -7.26 27.48
C LYS A 42 2.99 -8.47 27.84
N GLY A 43 2.10 -8.87 26.94
CA GLY A 43 1.28 -10.05 27.09
C GLY A 43 2.11 -11.34 27.09
N ALA A 44 1.48 -12.45 27.47
CA ALA A 44 2.13 -13.75 27.42
C ALA A 44 2.54 -14.09 25.97
N PRO A 45 3.70 -14.74 25.75
CA PRO A 45 4.11 -15.17 24.41
C PRO A 45 3.05 -16.02 23.72
N GLY A 46 2.68 -15.66 22.49
CA GLY A 46 1.64 -16.35 21.71
C GLY A 46 0.20 -16.00 22.09
N ALA A 47 -0.02 -15.06 23.01
CA ALA A 47 -1.36 -14.53 23.26
C ALA A 47 -1.86 -13.74 22.05
N GLU A 48 -3.19 -13.78 21.84
CA GLU A 48 -3.81 -12.94 20.82
C GLU A 48 -3.54 -11.46 21.08
N PRO A 49 -3.20 -10.67 20.03
CA PRO A 49 -3.05 -9.23 20.15
C PRO A 49 -4.29 -8.57 20.75
N VAL A 50 -4.06 -7.67 21.70
CA VAL A 50 -5.13 -6.85 22.26
C VAL A 50 -5.43 -5.73 21.27
N THR A 51 -6.68 -5.65 20.85
CA THR A 51 -7.16 -4.59 19.97
C THR A 51 -7.88 -3.52 20.78
N ARG A 52 -8.06 -2.34 20.18
CA ARG A 52 -8.90 -1.30 20.78
C ARG A 52 -10.32 -1.78 21.10
N SER A 53 -10.87 -2.66 20.28
CA SER A 53 -12.19 -3.25 20.52
C SER A 53 -12.18 -4.23 21.69
N SER A 54 -11.18 -5.12 21.77
CA SER A 54 -11.10 -6.09 22.86
C SER A 54 -10.74 -5.45 24.21
N LEU A 55 -10.12 -4.26 24.23
CA LEU A 55 -9.93 -3.46 25.44
C LEU A 55 -11.22 -3.17 26.20
N PHE A 56 -12.37 -3.10 25.52
CA PHE A 56 -13.66 -2.86 26.18
C PHE A 56 -13.93 -3.86 27.31
N PHE A 57 -13.58 -5.12 27.09
CA PHE A 57 -13.75 -6.21 28.05
C PHE A 57 -12.70 -6.22 29.17
N ARG A 58 -11.59 -5.49 28.99
CA ARG A 58 -10.44 -5.45 29.90
C ARG A 58 -10.37 -4.19 30.76
N ARG A 59 -11.37 -3.30 30.67
CA ARG A 59 -11.33 -1.97 31.30
C ARG A 59 -11.17 -1.98 32.82
N GLN A 60 -11.66 -3.04 33.48
CA GLN A 60 -11.55 -3.18 34.93
C GLN A 60 -10.36 -4.03 35.37
N ASP A 61 -9.63 -4.62 34.41
CA ASP A 61 -8.47 -5.44 34.71
C ASP A 61 -7.38 -4.57 35.35
N ASP A 62 -6.67 -5.17 36.31
CA ASP A 62 -5.47 -4.59 36.89
C ASP A 62 -4.33 -4.65 35.87
N VAL A 63 -3.56 -3.56 35.75
CA VAL A 63 -2.36 -3.53 34.92
C VAL A 63 -1.17 -3.95 35.78
N ASP A 64 -0.40 -4.95 35.33
CA ASP A 64 0.84 -5.34 35.99
C ASP A 64 1.91 -4.25 35.87
N PRO A 65 2.91 -4.19 36.77
CA PRO A 65 3.90 -3.12 36.78
C PRO A 65 4.70 -2.96 35.49
N ASP A 66 5.06 -4.06 34.81
CA ASP A 66 5.90 -4.02 33.61
C ASP A 66 5.11 -3.46 32.41
N THR A 67 3.83 -3.85 32.29
CA THR A 67 2.89 -3.25 31.33
C THR A 67 2.65 -1.78 31.63
N ALA A 68 2.48 -1.42 32.90
CA ALA A 68 2.26 -0.04 33.30
C ALA A 68 3.46 0.84 32.97
N GLU A 69 4.70 0.39 33.27
CA GLU A 69 5.93 1.12 32.94
C GLU A 69 6.09 1.32 31.43
N PHE A 70 5.85 0.27 30.63
CA PHE A 70 5.91 0.37 29.17
C PHE A 70 4.85 1.32 28.60
N PHE A 71 3.61 1.24 29.09
CA PHE A 71 2.56 2.16 28.70
C PHE A 71 2.92 3.62 29.03
N GLU A 72 3.46 3.89 30.22
CA GLU A 72 3.89 5.23 30.62
C GLU A 72 5.03 5.77 29.74
N ALA A 73 5.96 4.90 29.32
CA ALA A 73 6.99 5.28 28.35
C ALA A 73 6.40 5.65 26.99
N CYS A 74 5.41 4.89 26.49
CA CYS A 74 4.67 5.22 25.28
C CYS A 74 3.93 6.56 25.39
N ILE A 75 3.25 6.82 26.52
CA ILE A 75 2.55 8.11 26.75
C ILE A 75 3.54 9.27 26.77
N SER A 76 4.68 9.10 27.44
CA SER A 76 5.71 10.15 27.53
C SER A 76 6.26 10.54 26.15
N ARG A 77 6.46 9.56 25.26
CA ARG A 77 6.82 9.80 23.84
C ARG A 77 5.71 10.55 23.10
N ARG A 78 4.46 10.12 23.27
CA ARG A 78 3.31 10.74 22.60
C ARG A 78 3.03 12.18 23.09
N GLU A 79 3.31 12.50 24.34
CA GLU A 79 3.27 13.88 24.87
C GLU A 79 4.27 14.80 24.18
N GLN A 80 5.40 14.27 23.71
CA GLN A 80 6.37 15.00 22.88
C GLN A 80 5.96 15.06 21.40
N ARG A 81 4.72 14.68 21.08
CA ARG A 81 4.15 14.66 19.72
C ARG A 81 4.84 13.71 18.75
N GLU A 82 5.62 12.74 19.25
CA GLU A 82 6.11 11.66 18.41
C GLU A 82 4.92 10.90 17.80
N PRO A 83 4.88 10.63 16.48
CA PRO A 83 3.75 9.98 15.84
C PRO A 83 3.35 8.67 16.52
N LEU A 84 2.04 8.46 16.70
CA LEU A 84 1.49 7.26 17.33
C LEU A 84 2.02 5.98 16.65
N GLN A 85 2.10 6.01 15.33
CA GLN A 85 2.54 4.89 14.50
C GLN A 85 4.02 4.56 14.71
N HIS A 86 4.88 5.57 14.92
CA HIS A 86 6.30 5.35 15.28
C HIS A 86 6.45 4.77 16.69
N ILE A 87 5.57 5.15 17.61
CA ILE A 87 5.56 4.58 18.96
C ILE A 87 5.13 3.11 18.92
N MET A 88 4.09 2.80 18.13
CA MET A 88 3.57 1.44 17.96
C MET A 88 4.45 0.56 17.07
N GLY A 89 5.27 1.17 16.21
CA GLY A 89 6.07 0.50 15.18
C GLY A 89 5.23 -0.01 13.99
N THR A 90 3.93 0.23 13.99
CA THR A 90 3.03 -0.24 12.92
C THR A 90 1.94 0.77 12.59
N VAL A 91 1.38 0.61 11.40
CA VAL A 91 0.23 1.38 10.90
C VAL A 91 -0.70 0.44 10.14
N ARG A 92 -2.00 0.55 10.41
CA ARG A 92 -3.06 -0.16 9.68
C ARG A 92 -3.38 0.64 8.43
N PHE A 93 -3.26 0.02 7.25
CA PHE A 93 -3.56 0.65 5.96
C PHE A 93 -4.21 -0.38 5.02
N ALA A 94 -5.32 -0.03 4.38
CA ALA A 94 -5.97 -0.80 3.31
C ALA A 94 -6.16 -2.31 3.61
N GLY A 95 -6.53 -2.67 4.84
CA GLY A 95 -6.74 -4.08 5.18
C GLY A 95 -5.52 -4.79 5.79
N ILE A 96 -4.32 -4.19 5.74
CA ILE A 96 -3.07 -4.79 6.23
C ILE A 96 -2.39 -3.95 7.33
N ASP A 97 -1.47 -4.56 8.06
CA ASP A 97 -0.57 -3.88 9.00
C ASP A 97 0.81 -3.74 8.35
N LEU A 98 1.35 -2.52 8.36
CA LEU A 98 2.67 -2.21 7.83
C LEU A 98 3.60 -1.82 8.99
N LEU A 99 4.80 -2.39 9.00
CA LEU A 99 5.92 -1.94 9.82
C LEU A 99 6.32 -0.53 9.38
N ILE A 100 6.48 0.35 10.38
CA ILE A 100 6.85 1.75 10.18
C ILE A 100 7.75 2.22 11.33
N GLY A 101 8.47 3.30 11.10
CA GLY A 101 9.30 3.95 12.11
C GLY A 101 10.08 5.11 11.51
N PRO A 102 11.06 5.66 12.26
CA PRO A 102 11.85 6.79 11.81
C PRO A 102 12.45 6.56 10.42
N GLY A 103 12.33 7.57 9.56
CA GLY A 103 12.86 7.52 8.19
C GLY A 103 11.91 6.92 7.15
N ALA A 104 10.72 6.45 7.53
CA ALA A 104 9.66 6.05 6.59
C ALA A 104 8.44 6.96 6.73
N PHE A 105 7.82 7.28 5.59
CA PHE A 105 6.59 8.05 5.54
C PHE A 105 5.42 7.24 6.11
N ILE A 106 4.69 7.81 7.05
CA ILE A 106 3.51 7.18 7.64
C ILE A 106 2.33 7.24 6.63
N PRO A 107 1.81 6.10 6.15
CA PRO A 107 0.64 6.01 5.27
C PRO A 107 -0.54 6.86 5.75
N ARG A 108 -1.20 7.56 4.81
CA ARG A 108 -2.37 8.39 5.10
C ARG A 108 -3.66 7.65 4.77
N PRO A 109 -4.75 7.83 5.56
CA PRO A 109 -6.05 7.22 5.26
C PRO A 109 -6.59 7.58 3.88
N GLU A 110 -6.37 8.80 3.41
CA GLU A 110 -6.83 9.29 2.11
C GLU A 110 -6.24 8.48 0.95
N THR A 111 -5.00 7.99 1.10
CA THR A 111 -4.31 7.16 0.10
C THR A 111 -5.02 5.82 -0.12
N GLU A 112 -5.87 5.35 0.81
CA GLU A 112 -6.68 4.14 0.62
C GLU A 112 -7.68 4.28 -0.55
N LEU A 113 -8.07 5.50 -0.91
CA LEU A 113 -8.95 5.75 -2.06
C LEU A 113 -8.31 5.31 -3.38
N ILE A 114 -6.98 5.46 -3.51
CA ILE A 114 -6.23 4.99 -4.67
C ILE A 114 -6.21 3.46 -4.69
N VAL A 115 -6.03 2.80 -3.54
CA VAL A 115 -6.09 1.33 -3.44
C VAL A 115 -7.48 0.81 -3.83
N GLU A 116 -8.55 1.46 -3.37
CA GLU A 116 -9.92 1.09 -3.75
C GLU A 116 -10.13 1.23 -5.26
N TRP A 117 -9.70 2.36 -5.83
CA TRP A 117 -9.76 2.60 -7.28
C TRP A 117 -8.96 1.54 -8.05
N ALA A 118 -7.71 1.29 -7.67
CA ALA A 118 -6.82 0.32 -8.30
C ALA A 118 -7.43 -1.09 -8.26
N GLY A 119 -7.97 -1.51 -7.10
CA GLY A 119 -8.67 -2.78 -6.97
C GLY A 119 -9.89 -2.90 -7.89
N LYS A 120 -10.65 -1.81 -8.12
CA LYS A 120 -11.75 -1.78 -9.09
C LYS A 120 -11.25 -1.94 -10.53
N GLN A 121 -10.17 -1.26 -10.91
CA GLN A 121 -9.60 -1.38 -12.26
C GLN A 121 -9.05 -2.79 -12.51
N LEU A 122 -8.35 -3.36 -11.52
CA LEU A 122 -7.86 -4.73 -11.58
C LEU A 122 -9.00 -5.72 -11.77
N ARG A 123 -10.05 -5.67 -10.94
CA ARG A 123 -11.23 -6.54 -11.08
C ARG A 123 -11.87 -6.42 -12.47
N ARG A 124 -12.11 -5.19 -12.95
CA ARG A 124 -12.64 -4.96 -14.31
C ARG A 124 -11.76 -5.55 -15.40
N ALA A 125 -10.43 -5.48 -15.26
CA ALA A 125 -9.51 -6.06 -16.23
C ALA A 125 -9.56 -7.59 -16.22
N LEU A 126 -9.70 -8.20 -15.04
CA LEU A 126 -9.84 -9.64 -14.87
C LEU A 126 -11.19 -10.16 -15.42
N ASP A 127 -12.28 -9.41 -15.20
CA ASP A 127 -13.63 -9.74 -15.68
C ASP A 127 -13.77 -9.57 -17.20
N ASN A 128 -13.37 -8.41 -17.76
CA ASN A 128 -13.57 -8.09 -19.19
C ASN A 128 -12.72 -8.96 -20.14
N ARG A 129 -11.60 -9.50 -19.66
CA ARG A 129 -10.78 -10.45 -20.44
C ARG A 129 -11.39 -11.86 -20.48
N SER A 130 -12.47 -12.09 -19.72
CA SER A 130 -13.27 -13.32 -19.71
C SER A 130 -14.27 -13.42 -20.89
N GLU A 131 -14.61 -12.34 -21.59
CA GLU A 131 -15.72 -12.39 -22.56
C GLU A 131 -15.29 -12.44 -24.04
N LYS A 132 -14.03 -12.11 -24.37
CA LYS A 132 -13.60 -11.87 -25.77
C LYS A 132 -13.06 -13.08 -26.55
N SER A 133 -13.02 -14.28 -25.97
CA SER A 133 -12.59 -15.48 -26.71
C SER A 133 -13.78 -16.36 -27.08
N GLY A 134 -14.08 -16.47 -28.37
CA GLY A 134 -14.98 -17.49 -28.93
C GLY A 134 -14.43 -18.92 -28.86
N SER A 135 -13.48 -19.19 -27.95
CA SER A 135 -12.94 -20.51 -27.62
C SER A 135 -13.21 -20.81 -26.14
N SER A 136 -13.44 -22.09 -25.83
CA SER A 136 -13.65 -22.59 -24.48
C SER A 136 -12.49 -22.21 -23.56
N LYS A 137 -12.80 -21.38 -22.56
CA LYS A 137 -11.98 -20.88 -21.43
C LYS A 137 -11.11 -19.66 -21.73
N PRO A 138 -11.58 -18.46 -21.37
CA PRO A 138 -10.74 -17.27 -21.32
C PRO A 138 -9.91 -17.30 -20.03
N VAL A 139 -8.59 -17.30 -20.18
CA VAL A 139 -7.66 -17.09 -19.07
C VAL A 139 -7.43 -15.58 -18.98
N PRO A 140 -7.67 -14.91 -17.84
CA PRO A 140 -7.33 -13.51 -17.70
C PRO A 140 -5.84 -13.33 -17.98
N ALA A 141 -5.48 -12.41 -18.87
CA ALA A 141 -4.07 -12.15 -19.17
C ALA A 141 -3.40 -11.48 -17.98
N ASP A 142 -2.10 -11.74 -17.81
CA ASP A 142 -1.23 -11.13 -16.80
C ASP A 142 -1.48 -9.61 -16.65
N TYR A 143 -1.30 -9.13 -15.43
CA TYR A 143 -1.51 -7.74 -15.05
C TYR A 143 -0.29 -7.21 -14.30
N THR A 144 0.27 -6.08 -14.77
CA THR A 144 1.46 -5.48 -14.16
C THR A 144 1.15 -4.09 -13.63
N ILE A 145 1.49 -3.86 -12.36
CA ILE A 145 1.27 -2.63 -11.62
C ILE A 145 2.63 -2.06 -11.20
N VAL A 146 2.81 -0.75 -11.38
CA VAL A 146 3.97 -0.02 -10.88
C VAL A 146 3.51 0.99 -9.84
N ASP A 147 4.17 0.99 -8.69
CA ASP A 147 3.99 1.96 -7.61
C ASP A 147 5.23 2.87 -7.53
N LEU A 148 5.09 4.12 -7.98
CA LEU A 148 6.14 5.13 -7.92
C LEU A 148 6.05 5.88 -6.60
N CYS A 149 7.19 6.04 -5.89
CA CYS A 149 7.26 6.54 -4.51
C CYS A 149 6.58 5.57 -3.52
N THR A 150 7.01 4.31 -3.54
CA THR A 150 6.37 3.23 -2.77
C THR A 150 6.48 3.41 -1.26
N GLY A 151 7.44 4.22 -0.79
CA GLY A 151 7.72 4.42 0.62
C GLY A 151 7.97 3.07 1.33
N PRO A 152 7.29 2.79 2.46
CA PRO A 152 7.37 1.50 3.14
C PRO A 152 6.57 0.38 2.44
N GLY A 153 6.21 0.54 1.16
CA GLY A 153 5.40 -0.39 0.37
C GLY A 153 3.90 -0.09 0.42
N THR A 154 3.50 1.15 0.68
CA THR A 154 2.12 1.52 1.03
C THR A 154 1.10 1.16 -0.05
N LEU A 155 1.21 1.78 -1.23
CA LEU A 155 0.29 1.50 -2.33
C LEU A 155 0.55 0.12 -2.92
N ALA A 156 1.81 -0.27 -3.11
CA ALA A 156 2.19 -1.59 -3.60
C ALA A 156 1.52 -2.73 -2.81
N LEU A 157 1.58 -2.72 -1.48
CA LEU A 157 1.00 -3.79 -0.65
C LEU A 157 -0.50 -3.64 -0.46
N GLY A 158 -1.04 -2.42 -0.42
CA GLY A 158 -2.48 -2.21 -0.46
C GLY A 158 -3.11 -2.79 -1.73
N VAL A 159 -2.50 -2.54 -2.88
CA VAL A 159 -2.92 -3.11 -4.16
C VAL A 159 -2.64 -4.62 -4.23
N ALA A 160 -1.54 -5.11 -3.66
CA ALA A 160 -1.27 -6.55 -3.56
C ALA A 160 -2.35 -7.28 -2.74
N HIS A 161 -2.82 -6.68 -1.65
CA HIS A 161 -3.91 -7.22 -0.86
C HIS A 161 -5.22 -7.27 -1.66
N ALA A 162 -5.55 -6.19 -2.39
CA ALA A 162 -6.70 -6.17 -3.28
C ALA A 162 -6.60 -7.21 -4.41
N ALA A 163 -5.39 -7.43 -4.94
CA ALA A 163 -5.09 -8.43 -5.96
C ALA A 163 -5.24 -9.86 -5.44
N GLY A 164 -4.71 -10.16 -4.26
CA GLY A 164 -4.87 -11.44 -3.60
C GLY A 164 -6.36 -11.79 -3.41
N ASN A 165 -7.15 -10.84 -2.90
CA ASN A 165 -8.59 -11.00 -2.77
C ASN A 165 -9.28 -11.30 -4.12
N ALA A 166 -8.85 -10.65 -5.21
CA ALA A 166 -9.39 -10.91 -6.55
C ALA A 166 -9.01 -12.33 -7.06
N LEU A 167 -7.78 -12.78 -6.83
CA LEU A 167 -7.33 -14.13 -7.17
C LEU A 167 -8.10 -15.21 -6.39
N LEU A 168 -8.34 -15.01 -5.10
CA LEU A 168 -9.13 -15.92 -4.28
C LEU A 168 -10.60 -15.98 -4.75
N SER A 169 -11.17 -14.84 -5.16
CA SER A 169 -12.51 -14.81 -5.76
C SER A 169 -12.58 -15.62 -7.05
N LEU A 170 -11.63 -15.40 -7.98
CA LEU A 170 -11.56 -16.15 -9.24
C LEU A 170 -11.38 -17.65 -9.00
N HIS A 171 -10.54 -18.03 -8.04
CA HIS A 171 -10.36 -19.44 -7.67
C HIS A 171 -11.67 -20.08 -7.19
N ARG A 172 -12.44 -19.36 -6.36
CA ARG A 172 -13.75 -19.82 -5.90
C ARG A 172 -14.72 -20.00 -7.07
N ASP A 173 -14.82 -19.01 -7.95
CA ASP A 173 -15.71 -19.06 -9.12
C ASP A 173 -15.36 -20.24 -10.04
N PHE A 174 -14.08 -20.47 -10.30
CA PHE A 174 -13.62 -21.61 -11.10
C PHE A 174 -13.98 -22.96 -10.44
N ARG A 175 -13.89 -23.07 -9.11
CA ARG A 175 -14.28 -24.28 -8.38
C ARG A 175 -15.78 -24.52 -8.44
N GLU A 176 -16.58 -23.48 -8.26
CA GLU A 176 -18.05 -23.57 -8.37
C GLU A 176 -18.48 -24.00 -9.77
N GLN A 177 -17.89 -23.41 -10.82
CA GLN A 177 -18.15 -23.79 -12.21
C GLN A 177 -17.77 -25.25 -12.51
N ALA A 178 -16.60 -25.70 -12.02
CA ALA A 178 -16.15 -27.09 -12.20
C ALA A 178 -17.06 -28.10 -11.46
N ALA A 179 -17.62 -27.73 -10.31
CA ALA A 179 -18.57 -28.55 -9.58
C ALA A 179 -19.90 -28.71 -10.34
N VAL A 180 -20.38 -27.66 -11.01
CA VAL A 180 -21.62 -27.67 -11.80
C VAL A 180 -21.44 -28.38 -13.14
N ASN A 181 -20.29 -28.23 -13.79
CA ASN A 181 -20.02 -28.88 -15.08
C ASN A 181 -18.65 -29.58 -15.06
N PRO A 182 -18.60 -30.88 -14.73
CA PRO A 182 -17.36 -31.66 -14.67
C PRO A 182 -16.59 -31.75 -16.01
N GLN A 183 -17.25 -31.45 -17.14
CA GLN A 183 -16.61 -31.40 -18.46
C GLN A 183 -15.76 -30.12 -18.66
N VAL A 184 -15.90 -29.13 -17.77
CA VAL A 184 -15.07 -27.92 -17.70
C VAL A 184 -13.74 -28.29 -17.03
N GLY A 185 -12.97 -29.21 -17.62
CA GLY A 185 -11.75 -29.81 -17.03
C GLY A 185 -10.71 -28.78 -16.54
N SER A 186 -10.21 -29.00 -15.32
CA SER A 186 -9.30 -28.15 -14.50
C SER A 186 -9.77 -26.72 -14.22
N VAL A 187 -9.59 -26.28 -12.97
CA VAL A 187 -9.63 -24.86 -12.55
C VAL A 187 -8.77 -24.07 -13.55
N GLY A 188 -9.31 -22.97 -14.09
CA GLY A 188 -8.54 -22.12 -15.01
C GLY A 188 -7.26 -21.63 -14.32
N LYS A 189 -6.15 -21.60 -15.04
CA LYS A 189 -4.90 -21.05 -14.49
C LYS A 189 -5.15 -19.61 -14.05
N LEU A 190 -4.77 -19.27 -12.82
CA LEU A 190 -4.90 -17.89 -12.34
C LEU A 190 -3.96 -16.95 -13.11
N PRO A 191 -4.37 -15.68 -13.34
CA PRO A 191 -3.52 -14.68 -13.98
C PRO A 191 -2.33 -14.33 -13.08
N ARG A 192 -1.19 -14.00 -13.68
CA ARG A 192 -0.09 -13.38 -12.92
C ARG A 192 -0.40 -11.93 -12.64
N ILE A 193 -0.19 -11.52 -11.40
CA ILE A 193 -0.26 -10.14 -10.97
C ILE A 193 1.11 -9.77 -10.42
N ARG A 194 1.80 -8.87 -11.14
CA ARG A 194 3.12 -8.37 -10.76
C ARG A 194 2.99 -6.94 -10.26
N ILE A 195 3.63 -6.65 -9.14
CA ILE A 195 3.68 -5.32 -8.56
C ILE A 195 5.15 -4.93 -8.39
N VAL A 196 5.52 -3.76 -8.89
CA VAL A 196 6.88 -3.21 -8.74
C VAL A 196 6.78 -1.88 -8.00
N GLY A 197 7.36 -1.82 -6.80
CA GLY A 197 7.51 -0.60 -6.02
C GLY A 197 8.87 0.06 -6.26
N VAL A 198 8.88 1.38 -6.40
CA VAL A 198 10.09 2.18 -6.64
C VAL A 198 10.19 3.29 -5.62
N ASP A 199 11.36 3.48 -5.03
CA ASP A 199 11.62 4.62 -4.14
C ASP A 199 13.09 5.04 -4.20
N THR A 200 13.39 6.29 -3.86
CA THR A 200 14.79 6.76 -3.78
C THR A 200 15.41 6.53 -2.40
N SER A 201 14.59 6.31 -1.37
CA SER A 201 15.04 6.18 0.02
C SER A 201 15.37 4.74 0.37
N ASP A 202 16.63 4.46 0.68
CA ASP A 202 17.07 3.14 1.17
C ASP A 202 16.37 2.74 2.46
N VAL A 203 16.07 3.71 3.34
CA VAL A 203 15.36 3.47 4.59
C VAL A 203 13.91 3.06 4.31
N ALA A 204 13.24 3.77 3.41
CA ALA A 204 11.88 3.42 3.01
C ALA A 204 11.82 2.02 2.39
N LEU A 205 12.77 1.72 1.49
CA LEU A 205 12.88 0.39 0.86
C LEU A 205 13.22 -0.72 1.85
N ASP A 206 13.96 -0.44 2.93
CA ASP A 206 14.19 -1.42 3.99
C ASP A 206 12.90 -1.78 4.74
N TYR A 207 12.05 -0.79 5.05
CA TYR A 207 10.70 -1.07 5.56
C TYR A 207 9.86 -1.83 4.53
N ALA A 208 9.88 -1.40 3.27
CA ALA A 208 9.14 -2.06 2.20
C ALA A 208 9.54 -3.53 2.03
N ARG A 209 10.83 -3.87 2.06
CA ARG A 209 11.29 -5.26 1.96
C ARG A 209 10.75 -6.13 3.10
N ARG A 210 10.82 -5.64 4.35
CA ARG A 210 10.30 -6.36 5.53
C ARG A 210 8.78 -6.52 5.49
N ASN A 211 8.08 -5.48 5.02
CA ASN A 211 6.63 -5.53 4.82
C ASN A 211 6.23 -6.50 3.71
N VAL A 212 6.94 -6.49 2.57
CA VAL A 212 6.74 -7.44 1.47
C VAL A 212 6.96 -8.88 1.94
N GLU A 213 8.05 -9.15 2.65
CA GLU A 213 8.34 -10.48 3.18
C GLU A 213 7.20 -10.98 4.08
N THR A 214 6.80 -10.18 5.07
CA THR A 214 5.72 -10.53 6.00
C THR A 214 4.39 -10.71 5.26
N PHE A 215 4.05 -9.80 4.35
CA PHE A 215 2.82 -9.87 3.56
C PHE A 215 2.77 -11.12 2.69
N MET A 216 3.85 -11.42 1.94
CA MET A 216 3.88 -12.55 1.02
C MET A 216 3.86 -13.90 1.76
N GLN A 217 4.47 -13.97 2.95
CA GLN A 217 4.36 -15.15 3.82
C GLN A 217 2.91 -15.39 4.25
N ASN A 218 2.22 -14.34 4.71
CA ASN A 218 0.82 -14.42 5.14
C ASN A 218 -0.12 -14.74 3.97
N TRP A 219 0.06 -14.08 2.82
CA TRP A 219 -0.68 -14.35 1.59
C TRP A 219 -0.55 -15.82 1.17
N ARG A 220 0.68 -16.36 1.14
CA ARG A 220 0.90 -17.75 0.73
C ARG A 220 0.24 -18.71 1.71
N ALA A 221 0.35 -18.46 3.02
CA ALA A 221 -0.31 -19.29 4.03
C ALA A 221 -1.83 -19.31 3.83
N GLU A 222 -2.45 -18.14 3.64
CA GLU A 222 -3.90 -18.01 3.40
C GLU A 222 -4.33 -18.68 2.09
N ALA A 223 -3.61 -18.43 0.99
CA ALA A 223 -3.90 -19.00 -0.32
C ALA A 223 -3.90 -20.53 -0.30
N LEU A 224 -2.91 -21.14 0.37
CA LEU A 224 -2.81 -22.59 0.49
C LEU A 224 -3.90 -23.17 1.41
N ASP A 225 -4.25 -22.47 2.50
CA ASP A 225 -5.31 -22.90 3.42
C ASP A 225 -6.67 -22.98 2.72
N VAL A 226 -6.96 -22.04 1.81
CA VAL A 226 -8.18 -22.06 1.00
C VAL A 226 -8.10 -22.95 -0.25
N GLY A 227 -6.97 -23.66 -0.44
CA GLY A 227 -6.80 -24.72 -1.41
C GLY A 227 -6.27 -24.31 -2.78
N LEU A 228 -5.62 -23.15 -2.90
CA LEU A 228 -4.81 -22.84 -4.10
C LEU A 228 -3.60 -23.78 -4.16
N SER A 229 -3.13 -24.05 -5.38
CA SER A 229 -1.85 -24.74 -5.56
C SER A 229 -0.68 -23.79 -5.24
N GLU A 230 0.51 -24.34 -4.98
CA GLU A 230 1.71 -23.51 -4.81
C GLU A 230 1.98 -22.62 -6.04
N ASP A 231 1.81 -23.17 -7.24
CA ASP A 231 1.97 -22.44 -8.50
C ASP A 231 0.97 -21.29 -8.64
N ASP A 232 -0.26 -21.46 -8.15
CA ASP A 232 -1.30 -20.43 -8.17
C ASP A 232 -1.06 -19.35 -7.11
N ALA A 233 -0.56 -19.73 -5.92
CA ALA A 233 -0.19 -18.79 -4.88
C ALA A 233 0.99 -17.89 -5.32
N ASP A 234 1.92 -18.44 -6.11
CA ASP A 234 3.07 -17.72 -6.68
C ASP A 234 2.72 -16.82 -7.88
N GLN A 235 1.45 -16.77 -8.32
CA GLN A 235 1.04 -15.85 -9.39
C GLN A 235 0.98 -14.38 -8.92
N LEU A 236 0.90 -14.12 -7.62
CA LEU A 236 1.05 -12.78 -7.05
C LEU A 236 2.51 -12.54 -6.66
N SER A 237 3.10 -11.45 -7.13
CA SER A 237 4.45 -11.06 -6.73
C SER A 237 4.57 -9.56 -6.51
N VAL A 238 5.44 -9.21 -5.57
CA VAL A 238 5.84 -7.83 -5.27
C VAL A 238 7.37 -7.76 -5.33
N SER A 239 7.88 -6.85 -6.14
CA SER A 239 9.33 -6.58 -6.30
C SER A 239 9.60 -5.11 -6.02
N LEU A 240 10.83 -4.80 -5.61
CA LEU A 240 11.24 -3.44 -5.24
C LEU A 240 12.54 -3.06 -5.95
N CYS A 241 12.65 -1.82 -6.40
CA CYS A 241 13.92 -1.23 -6.81
C CYS A 241 14.13 0.17 -6.24
N ALA A 242 15.40 0.53 -6.11
CA ALA A 242 15.81 1.89 -5.79
C ALA A 242 15.95 2.73 -7.06
N GLY A 243 15.48 3.97 -7.02
CA GLY A 243 15.73 4.94 -8.07
C GLY A 243 14.87 6.20 -7.99
N ASP A 244 15.33 7.23 -8.70
CA ASP A 244 14.64 8.49 -8.84
C ASP A 244 13.50 8.36 -9.86
N VAL A 245 12.26 8.56 -9.42
CA VAL A 245 11.07 8.48 -10.27
C VAL A 245 10.92 9.66 -11.23
N THR A 246 11.80 10.65 -11.14
CA THR A 246 11.90 11.80 -12.05
C THR A 246 12.97 11.60 -13.13
N ASP A 247 13.81 10.56 -13.01
CA ASP A 247 14.82 10.20 -13.99
C ASP A 247 14.31 9.07 -14.93
N PRO A 248 14.14 9.32 -16.24
CA PRO A 248 13.75 8.31 -17.22
C PRO A 248 14.61 7.04 -17.25
N THR A 249 15.85 7.07 -16.74
CA THR A 249 16.69 5.87 -16.69
C THR A 249 16.08 4.76 -15.82
N ILE A 250 15.21 5.09 -14.87
CA ILE A 250 14.55 4.12 -13.98
C ILE A 250 13.61 3.16 -14.73
N VAL A 251 13.08 3.58 -15.88
CA VAL A 251 12.14 2.80 -16.71
C VAL A 251 12.73 1.44 -17.07
N LYS A 252 14.03 1.40 -17.38
CA LYS A 252 14.72 0.15 -17.70
C LYS A 252 14.71 -0.81 -16.52
N SER A 253 15.10 -0.35 -15.33
CA SER A 253 15.14 -1.17 -14.11
C SER A 253 13.74 -1.70 -13.75
N ILE A 254 12.70 -0.89 -13.92
CA ILE A 254 11.31 -1.31 -13.70
C ILE A 254 10.92 -2.42 -14.68
N ARG A 255 11.18 -2.22 -15.98
CA ARG A 255 10.87 -3.22 -17.02
C ARG A 255 11.64 -4.52 -16.84
N ASP A 256 12.89 -4.44 -16.42
CA ASP A 256 13.72 -5.62 -16.13
C ASP A 256 13.12 -6.43 -14.97
N LEU A 257 12.67 -5.80 -13.89
CA LEU A 257 11.98 -6.47 -12.78
C LEU A 257 10.64 -7.07 -13.20
N CYS A 258 9.85 -6.32 -13.95
CA CYS A 258 8.60 -6.76 -14.53
C CYS A 258 8.77 -8.04 -15.37
N GLY A 259 9.89 -8.17 -16.09
CA GLY A 259 10.25 -9.31 -16.93
C GLY A 259 10.73 -10.55 -16.18
N ARG A 260 11.09 -10.45 -14.89
CA ARG A 260 11.58 -11.60 -14.11
C ARG A 260 10.43 -12.57 -13.84
N ASP A 261 10.67 -13.85 -14.12
CA ASP A 261 9.78 -14.94 -13.72
C ASP A 261 10.19 -15.40 -12.32
N THR A 262 9.30 -15.19 -11.33
CA THR A 262 9.53 -15.58 -9.93
C THR A 262 9.62 -17.09 -9.72
N ARG A 263 9.28 -17.89 -10.74
CA ARG A 263 9.43 -19.35 -10.75
C ARG A 263 10.88 -19.81 -10.94
N ASP A 264 11.79 -18.90 -11.29
CA ASP A 264 13.19 -19.19 -11.58
C ASP A 264 14.11 -18.66 -10.47
N ARG A 265 13.84 -19.07 -9.21
CA ARG A 265 14.58 -18.61 -8.01
C ARG A 265 16.08 -18.97 -8.03
N ASP A 266 16.50 -19.87 -8.90
CA ASP A 266 17.89 -20.33 -9.06
C ASP A 266 18.69 -19.52 -10.11
N LYS A 267 18.07 -18.58 -10.83
CA LYS A 267 18.76 -17.79 -11.86
C LYS A 267 19.47 -16.57 -11.29
N ARG A 268 20.77 -16.46 -11.57
CA ARG A 268 21.59 -15.30 -11.23
C ARG A 268 21.27 -14.12 -12.15
N ASP A 269 21.56 -12.89 -11.72
CA ASP A 269 21.50 -11.72 -12.60
C ASP A 269 22.33 -12.01 -13.88
N GLY A 270 21.67 -11.99 -15.05
CA GLY A 270 22.24 -12.35 -16.35
C GLY A 270 21.72 -13.65 -16.99
N ASP A 271 21.01 -14.51 -16.25
CA ASP A 271 20.41 -15.76 -16.77
C ASP A 271 18.96 -15.58 -17.28
N TYR A 272 18.39 -14.38 -17.14
CA TYR A 272 17.06 -14.08 -17.66
C TYR A 272 17.15 -13.87 -19.18
N PRO A 273 16.34 -14.59 -19.99
CA PRO A 273 16.27 -14.29 -21.41
C PRO A 273 15.89 -12.82 -21.61
N GLU A 274 16.49 -12.17 -22.62
CA GLU A 274 16.05 -10.86 -23.11
C GLU A 274 14.51 -10.85 -23.16
N PRO A 275 13.82 -9.85 -22.58
CA PRO A 275 12.36 -9.84 -22.48
C PRO A 275 11.74 -10.08 -23.86
N THR A 276 11.15 -11.25 -24.06
CA THR A 276 10.74 -11.70 -25.41
C THR A 276 9.45 -11.06 -25.90
N HIS A 277 8.83 -10.20 -25.08
CA HIS A 277 7.77 -9.27 -25.44
C HIS A 277 7.94 -8.03 -24.54
N GLU A 278 7.83 -6.81 -25.09
CA GLU A 278 7.79 -5.58 -24.28
C GLU A 278 6.74 -5.77 -23.18
N LEU A 279 7.18 -5.93 -21.94
CA LEU A 279 6.26 -6.26 -20.87
C LEU A 279 5.37 -5.05 -20.60
N LYS A 280 4.07 -5.24 -20.78
CA LYS A 280 3.07 -4.20 -20.65
C LYS A 280 2.87 -3.86 -19.18
N VAL A 281 3.04 -2.58 -18.83
CA VAL A 281 2.52 -2.03 -17.56
C VAL A 281 1.04 -1.70 -17.76
N ASP A 282 0.15 -2.37 -17.02
CA ASP A 282 -1.29 -2.15 -17.11
C ASP A 282 -1.76 -1.00 -16.20
N MET A 283 -1.03 -0.75 -15.11
CA MET A 283 -1.37 0.29 -14.13
C MET A 283 -0.13 0.96 -13.55
N VAL A 284 -0.21 2.27 -13.38
CA VAL A 284 0.75 3.05 -12.58
C VAL A 284 -0.01 3.76 -11.45
N VAL A 285 0.46 3.61 -10.22
CA VAL A 285 -0.04 4.36 -9.06
C VAL A 285 1.12 5.12 -8.43
N SER A 286 0.83 6.26 -7.79
CA SER A 286 1.84 7.00 -7.07
C SER A 286 1.23 7.89 -5.99
N ASN A 287 1.89 7.94 -4.85
CA ASN A 287 1.73 9.00 -3.84
C ASN A 287 3.08 9.73 -3.70
N PRO A 288 3.38 10.69 -4.60
CA PRO A 288 4.64 11.43 -4.54
C PRO A 288 4.60 12.49 -3.43
N PRO A 289 5.75 13.02 -2.99
CA PRO A 289 5.77 14.23 -2.19
C PRO A 289 5.11 15.38 -2.97
N TYR A 290 4.24 16.14 -2.31
CA TYR A 290 3.44 17.20 -2.94
C TYR A 290 3.23 18.44 -2.06
N VAL A 291 3.84 18.49 -0.87
CA VAL A 291 3.68 19.63 0.03
C VAL A 291 4.66 20.74 -0.37
N PRO A 292 4.23 22.01 -0.53
CA PRO A 292 5.16 23.11 -0.75
C PRO A 292 6.12 23.32 0.44
N GLU A 293 7.39 23.62 0.18
CA GLU A 293 8.48 23.76 1.19
C GLU A 293 8.15 24.64 2.40
N ASN A 294 7.36 25.70 2.20
CA ASN A 294 7.05 26.67 3.27
C ASN A 294 5.70 26.40 3.96
N THR A 295 5.09 25.23 3.72
CA THR A 295 3.79 24.89 4.30
C THR A 295 3.94 24.60 5.79
N ALA A 296 3.10 25.25 6.61
CA ALA A 296 3.04 24.93 8.02
C ALA A 296 2.44 23.53 8.22
N ILE A 297 3.21 22.64 8.83
CA ILE A 297 2.83 21.24 9.07
C ILE A 297 2.77 20.94 10.57
N SER A 298 2.03 19.88 10.93
CA SER A 298 1.97 19.42 12.33
C SER A 298 3.31 18.78 12.76
N PRO A 299 3.57 18.68 14.07
CA PRO A 299 4.75 17.97 14.58
C PRO A 299 4.82 16.52 14.10
N GLU A 300 3.67 15.87 13.93
CA GLU A 300 3.60 14.50 13.43
C GLU A 300 4.07 14.39 11.98
N VAL A 301 3.64 15.31 11.11
CA VAL A 301 4.10 15.35 9.71
C VAL A 301 5.58 15.74 9.64
N ALA A 302 6.05 16.62 10.54
CA ALA A 302 7.46 17.00 10.61
C ALA A 302 8.40 15.85 11.06
N ALA A 303 7.84 14.76 11.60
CA ALA A 303 8.59 13.56 11.93
C ALA A 303 8.73 12.58 10.73
N ASP A 304 7.97 12.77 9.66
CA ASP A 304 8.18 12.04 8.41
C ASP A 304 9.45 12.55 7.69
N PRO A 305 10.07 11.74 6.81
CA PRO A 305 11.20 12.19 6.00
C PRO A 305 10.84 13.42 5.17
N HIS A 306 11.70 14.43 5.18
CA HIS A 306 11.48 15.69 4.46
C HIS A 306 11.14 15.45 2.98
N ASP A 307 11.96 14.65 2.29
CA ASP A 307 11.83 14.38 0.85
C ASP A 307 10.64 13.48 0.50
N ALA A 308 9.98 12.89 1.50
CA ALA A 308 8.72 12.15 1.31
C ALA A 308 7.47 13.03 1.52
N VAL A 309 7.65 14.26 2.00
CA VAL A 309 6.56 15.22 2.27
C VAL A 309 6.64 16.38 1.27
N PHE A 310 7.80 17.01 1.16
CA PHE A 310 7.97 18.29 0.48
C PHE A 310 8.45 18.16 -0.96
N ALA A 311 7.91 19.01 -1.84
CA ALA A 311 8.23 19.04 -3.27
C ALA A 311 8.25 20.46 -3.82
N GLY A 312 9.32 21.20 -3.55
CA GLY A 312 9.57 22.50 -4.17
C GLY A 312 8.57 23.59 -3.74
N ALA A 313 8.54 24.69 -4.50
CA ALA A 313 7.81 25.90 -4.09
C ALA A 313 6.28 25.78 -4.17
N ASP A 314 5.77 24.87 -5.02
CA ASP A 314 4.35 24.70 -5.33
C ASP A 314 3.85 23.26 -5.15
N GLY A 315 4.69 22.36 -4.63
CA GLY A 315 4.35 20.95 -4.46
C GLY A 315 4.46 20.10 -5.73
N MET A 316 4.94 20.67 -6.84
CA MET A 316 4.89 20.01 -8.16
C MET A 316 6.25 19.54 -8.69
N SER A 317 7.34 19.74 -7.93
CA SER A 317 8.70 19.45 -8.40
C SER A 317 9.00 17.97 -8.63
N VAL A 318 8.18 17.07 -8.07
CA VAL A 318 8.26 15.62 -8.35
C VAL A 318 7.19 15.18 -9.33
N ILE A 319 5.94 15.62 -9.14
CA ILE A 319 4.80 15.24 -10.00
C ILE A 319 5.06 15.56 -11.47
N VAL A 320 5.51 16.78 -11.78
CA VAL A 320 5.70 17.22 -13.19
C VAL A 320 6.74 16.38 -13.93
N PRO A 321 8.00 16.24 -13.46
CA PRO A 321 8.99 15.45 -14.19
C PRO A 321 8.71 13.94 -14.16
N MET A 322 8.06 13.42 -13.11
CA MET A 322 7.65 12.01 -13.04
C MET A 322 6.74 11.59 -14.20
N MET A 323 5.99 12.54 -14.81
CA MET A 323 5.12 12.22 -15.94
C MET A 323 5.85 11.65 -17.15
N ALA A 324 7.12 12.00 -17.37
CA ALA A 324 7.92 11.41 -18.45
C ALA A 324 8.14 9.90 -18.21
N VAL A 325 8.44 9.51 -16.97
CA VAL A 325 8.57 8.09 -16.55
C VAL A 325 7.23 7.37 -16.68
N VAL A 326 6.14 7.99 -16.22
CA VAL A 326 4.78 7.46 -16.34
C VAL A 326 4.41 7.25 -17.82
N GLU A 327 4.75 8.20 -18.69
CA GLU A 327 4.55 8.09 -20.13
C GLU A 327 5.34 6.93 -20.72
N ASP A 328 6.63 6.81 -20.42
CA ASP A 328 7.50 5.78 -20.97
C ASP A 328 7.12 4.38 -20.47
N LEU A 329 6.62 4.24 -19.24
CA LEU A 329 6.09 2.98 -18.74
C LEU A 329 4.80 2.55 -19.44
N SER A 330 4.02 3.52 -19.94
CA SER A 330 2.65 3.29 -20.39
C SER A 330 2.53 2.83 -21.83
N SER A 331 1.55 1.98 -22.07
CA SER A 331 1.09 1.58 -23.41
C SER A 331 -0.41 1.89 -23.53
N PRO A 332 -1.01 1.86 -24.74
CA PRO A 332 -2.45 2.11 -24.86
C PRO A 332 -3.30 1.25 -23.91
N GLY A 333 -4.16 1.93 -23.14
CA GLY A 333 -5.00 1.34 -22.11
C GLY A 333 -4.35 1.18 -20.73
N THR A 334 -3.09 1.57 -20.53
CA THR A 334 -2.51 1.70 -19.19
C THR A 334 -3.30 2.74 -18.39
N VAL A 335 -3.73 2.38 -17.19
CA VAL A 335 -4.44 3.31 -16.29
C VAL A 335 -3.45 3.92 -15.29
N VAL A 336 -3.67 5.16 -14.90
CA VAL A 336 -2.81 5.86 -13.93
C VAL A 336 -3.63 6.50 -12.81
N ALA A 337 -3.09 6.53 -11.59
CA ALA A 337 -3.58 7.33 -10.47
C ALA A 337 -2.42 8.03 -9.76
N VAL A 338 -2.51 9.35 -9.54
CA VAL A 338 -1.47 10.14 -8.87
C VAL A 338 -2.10 10.99 -7.78
N GLU A 339 -1.67 10.79 -6.53
CA GLU A 339 -2.05 11.64 -5.40
C GLU A 339 -1.42 13.04 -5.53
N HIS A 340 -2.12 14.06 -5.05
CA HIS A 340 -1.66 15.44 -5.05
C HIS A 340 -2.31 16.26 -3.92
N ASP A 341 -1.79 17.46 -3.70
CA ASP A 341 -2.40 18.44 -2.79
C ASP A 341 -3.77 18.94 -3.29
N GLU A 342 -4.67 19.32 -2.38
CA GLU A 342 -6.05 19.72 -2.71
C GLU A 342 -6.19 20.83 -3.75
N LEU A 343 -5.17 21.68 -3.94
CA LEU A 343 -5.19 22.77 -4.91
C LEU A 343 -4.65 22.37 -6.30
N ASN A 344 -3.94 21.24 -6.39
CA ASN A 344 -3.15 20.87 -7.57
C ASN A 344 -3.88 19.93 -8.56
N GLY A 345 -5.13 19.55 -8.30
CA GLY A 345 -5.93 18.68 -9.17
C GLY A 345 -5.98 19.11 -10.64
N PRO A 346 -6.28 20.40 -10.95
CA PRO A 346 -6.26 20.90 -12.32
C PRO A 346 -4.88 20.82 -13.00
N VAL A 347 -3.81 21.09 -12.27
CA VAL A 347 -2.44 21.06 -12.80
C VAL A 347 -2.01 19.63 -13.08
N THR A 348 -2.22 18.71 -12.14
CA THR A 348 -1.95 17.27 -12.30
C THR A 348 -2.76 16.67 -13.46
N SER A 349 -4.00 17.09 -13.62
CA SER A 349 -4.83 16.72 -14.78
C SER A 349 -4.26 17.21 -16.10
N GLN A 350 -3.78 18.46 -16.15
CA GLN A 350 -3.14 18.99 -17.35
C GLN A 350 -1.83 18.26 -17.67
N CYS A 351 -1.05 17.90 -16.64
CA CYS A 351 0.14 17.08 -16.77
C CYS A 351 -0.17 15.73 -17.45
N LEU A 352 -1.19 15.01 -16.99
CA LEU A 352 -1.63 13.75 -17.62
C LEU A 352 -2.08 13.95 -19.08
N ASN A 353 -2.90 14.96 -19.35
CA ASN A 353 -3.36 15.27 -20.72
C ASN A 353 -2.17 15.55 -21.66
N ASN A 354 -1.17 16.30 -21.21
CA ASN A 354 0.02 16.63 -21.99
C ASN A 354 0.88 15.40 -22.32
N HIS A 355 0.79 14.34 -21.52
CA HIS A 355 1.52 13.07 -21.69
C HIS A 355 0.64 11.97 -22.32
N GLY A 356 -0.44 12.37 -23.02
CA GLY A 356 -1.24 11.47 -23.85
C GLY A 356 -2.24 10.60 -23.09
N PHE A 357 -2.60 10.98 -21.86
CA PHE A 357 -3.70 10.35 -21.13
C PHE A 357 -5.04 11.04 -21.46
N THR A 358 -6.09 10.23 -21.59
CA THR A 358 -7.48 10.63 -21.78
C THR A 358 -8.33 10.14 -20.60
N ASP A 359 -9.62 10.47 -20.61
CA ASP A 359 -10.55 10.14 -19.51
C ASP A 359 -10.01 10.60 -18.14
N VAL A 360 -9.41 11.80 -18.15
CA VAL A 360 -8.77 12.37 -16.96
C VAL A 360 -9.82 12.86 -15.99
N GLU A 361 -9.78 12.37 -14.75
CA GLU A 361 -10.76 12.66 -13.71
C GLU A 361 -10.06 13.04 -12.41
N ILE A 362 -10.53 14.12 -11.77
CA ILE A 362 -10.09 14.54 -10.44
C ILE A 362 -11.04 13.93 -9.42
N HIS A 363 -10.48 13.15 -8.51
CA HIS A 363 -11.21 12.47 -7.45
C HIS A 363 -11.10 13.23 -6.14
N LYS A 364 -12.21 13.24 -5.38
CA LYS A 364 -12.31 13.91 -4.09
C LYS A 364 -12.20 12.93 -2.93
N ASP A 365 -11.63 13.39 -1.82
CA ASP A 365 -11.70 12.70 -0.54
C ASP A 365 -13.11 12.79 0.09
N LEU A 366 -13.30 12.11 1.23
CA LEU A 366 -14.58 12.13 1.95
C LEU A 366 -14.96 13.50 2.53
N ALA A 367 -14.02 14.44 2.59
CA ALA A 367 -14.26 15.83 2.98
C ALA A 367 -14.54 16.74 1.77
N GLY A 368 -14.56 16.21 0.55
CA GLY A 368 -14.86 16.94 -0.68
C GLY A 368 -13.68 17.70 -1.29
N ARG A 369 -12.46 17.49 -0.78
CA ARG A 369 -11.23 18.09 -1.32
C ARG A 369 -10.67 17.22 -2.42
N ASP A 370 -10.08 17.82 -3.44
CA ASP A 370 -9.39 17.05 -4.48
C ASP A 370 -8.22 16.29 -3.86
N ARG A 371 -7.94 15.08 -4.33
CA ARG A 371 -6.96 14.20 -3.67
C ARG A 371 -6.08 13.43 -4.63
N PHE A 372 -6.64 12.92 -5.72
CA PHE A 372 -5.87 12.23 -6.73
C PHE A 372 -6.50 12.41 -8.10
N VAL A 373 -5.67 12.34 -9.15
CA VAL A 373 -6.13 12.37 -10.54
C VAL A 373 -5.90 11.01 -11.17
N THR A 374 -6.85 10.56 -11.96
CA THR A 374 -6.73 9.34 -12.76
C THR A 374 -6.75 9.63 -14.25
N GLY A 375 -6.22 8.72 -15.07
CA GLY A 375 -6.34 8.79 -16.53
C GLY A 375 -6.05 7.45 -17.21
N ILE A 376 -6.28 7.39 -18.52
CA ILE A 376 -6.05 6.20 -19.35
C ILE A 376 -5.16 6.58 -20.53
N ARG A 377 -4.06 5.84 -20.77
CA ARG A 377 -3.17 6.12 -21.89
C ARG A 377 -3.89 5.88 -23.22
N ALA A 378 -3.97 6.91 -24.05
CA ALA A 378 -4.66 6.84 -25.34
C ALA A 378 -3.93 5.90 -26.32
N ALA A 379 -4.70 5.29 -27.22
CA ALA A 379 -4.12 4.72 -28.43
C ALA A 379 -3.56 5.86 -29.29
N HIS A 380 -2.30 5.75 -29.73
CA HIS A 380 -1.75 6.71 -30.68
C HIS A 380 -2.64 6.76 -31.92
N THR A 381 -3.34 7.87 -32.14
CA THR A 381 -3.87 8.19 -33.46
C THR A 381 -2.66 8.43 -34.34
N ARG A 382 -2.35 7.50 -35.26
CA ARG A 382 -1.41 7.79 -36.35
C ARG A 382 -1.91 9.07 -37.02
N LYS A 383 -1.18 10.18 -36.89
CA LYS A 383 -1.37 11.31 -37.80
C LYS A 383 -1.10 10.77 -39.20
N ALA A 384 -2.13 10.81 -40.03
CA ALA A 384 -2.07 10.47 -41.45
C ALA A 384 -1.13 11.42 -42.19
#